data_AF-A0A023G9A8-F1
#
_entry.id   AF-A0A023G9A8-F1
#
_cell.length_a   1.000
_cell.length_b   1.000
_cell.length_c   1.000
_cell.angle_alpha   90.00
_cell.angle_beta   90.00
_cell.angle_gamma   90.00
#
_symmetry.space_group_name_H-M   'P 1'
#
loop_
_entity.id
_entity.type
_entity.pdbx_description
1 polymer ?
#
loop_
_entity_poly.entity_id
_entity_poly.type
_entity_poly.pdbx_seq_one_letter_code
_entity_poly.pdbx_strand_id
1 'polypeptide(L)'
;MKKVPVLLLIFGAEVAMATRFSMMRDESLHCQDGECFFRGYEVKVGVPVSMEKPCEQWNRRKSVEYPEVFVKGCDMKIVSERTLPDYIEQDKSNLWPKCCKK
;
A
#
# COMPACT_ATOMS: atom_id res chain seq x y z
N MET A 1 -24.55 -46.69 -8.88
CA MET A 1 -23.34 -46.04 -9.44
C MET A 1 -23.15 -44.68 -8.78
N LYS A 2 -21.91 -44.28 -8.55
CA LYS A 2 -21.43 -43.33 -7.52
C LYS A 2 -21.97 -41.89 -7.69
N LYS A 3 -22.35 -41.26 -6.56
CA LYS A 3 -22.58 -39.81 -6.46
C LYS A 3 -21.21 -39.12 -6.32
N VAL A 4 -20.84 -38.27 -7.27
CA VAL A 4 -19.60 -37.49 -7.22
C VAL A 4 -19.91 -36.16 -6.53
N PRO A 5 -19.30 -35.83 -5.38
CA PRO A 5 -19.45 -34.50 -4.80
C PRO A 5 -18.60 -33.53 -5.60
N VAL A 6 -19.24 -32.54 -6.22
CA VAL A 6 -18.55 -31.40 -6.85
C VAL A 6 -18.09 -30.47 -5.75
N LEU A 7 -16.77 -30.44 -5.50
CA LEU A 7 -16.14 -29.54 -4.54
C LEU A 7 -15.84 -28.20 -5.27
N LEU A 8 -16.65 -27.17 -5.01
CA LEU A 8 -16.38 -25.81 -5.50
C LEU A 8 -15.28 -25.18 -4.63
N LEU A 9 -14.06 -25.12 -5.14
CA LEU A 9 -12.98 -24.30 -4.58
C LEU A 9 -13.21 -22.84 -5.00
N ILE A 10 -13.82 -22.04 -4.12
CA ILE A 10 -13.89 -20.59 -4.27
C ILE A 10 -12.53 -20.04 -3.82
N PHE A 11 -11.61 -19.84 -4.77
CA PHE A 11 -10.43 -19.01 -4.49
C PHE A 11 -10.88 -17.57 -4.40
N GLY A 12 -10.95 -17.02 -3.19
CA GLY A 12 -11.13 -15.59 -2.97
C GLY A 12 -9.94 -14.85 -3.55
N ALA A 13 -10.11 -14.22 -4.71
CA ALA A 13 -9.11 -13.31 -5.25
C ALA A 13 -9.20 -12.00 -4.46
N GLU A 14 -8.25 -11.76 -3.55
CA GLU A 14 -8.08 -10.46 -2.92
C GLU A 14 -7.62 -9.47 -4.01
N VAL A 15 -8.51 -8.56 -4.40
CA VAL A 15 -8.21 -7.56 -5.44
C VAL A 15 -7.38 -6.46 -4.81
N ALA A 16 -6.06 -6.52 -4.97
CA ALA A 16 -5.18 -5.42 -4.61
C ALA A 16 -5.30 -4.29 -5.65
N MET A 17 -5.70 -3.10 -5.23
CA MET A 17 -5.70 -1.92 -6.09
C MET A 17 -4.31 -1.28 -6.06
N ALA A 18 -3.77 -0.91 -7.22
CA ALA A 18 -2.52 -0.19 -7.32
C ALA A 18 -2.75 1.26 -7.78
N THR A 19 -2.20 2.22 -7.05
CA THR A 19 -2.17 3.64 -7.43
C THR A 19 -0.74 4.18 -7.35
N ARG A 20 -0.52 5.35 -7.94
CA ARG A 20 0.78 6.05 -7.95
C ARG A 20 0.64 7.43 -7.34
N PHE A 21 1.62 7.82 -6.55
CA PHE A 21 1.75 9.16 -5.98
C PHE A 21 3.09 9.75 -6.40
N SER A 22 3.06 11.03 -6.77
CA SER A 22 4.21 11.79 -7.25
C SER A 22 4.36 13.07 -6.45
N MET A 23 5.60 13.45 -6.13
CA MET A 23 5.88 14.71 -5.42
C MET A 23 5.35 15.94 -6.18
N MET A 24 5.18 15.84 -7.50
CA MET A 24 4.68 16.94 -8.34
C MET A 24 3.17 17.19 -8.21
N ARG A 25 2.41 16.20 -7.72
CA ARG A 25 0.93 16.25 -7.72
C ARG A 25 0.32 15.95 -6.35
N ASP A 26 1.08 15.32 -5.47
CA ASP A 26 0.58 14.73 -4.25
C ASP A 26 1.37 15.28 -3.06
N GLU A 27 0.69 15.99 -2.16
CA GLU A 27 1.28 16.49 -0.91
C GLU A 27 1.85 15.35 -0.05
N SER A 28 1.29 14.16 -0.17
CA SER A 28 1.70 12.95 0.56
C SER A 28 3.13 12.45 0.33
N LEU A 29 3.84 12.97 -0.66
CA LEU A 29 5.22 12.57 -0.96
C LEU A 29 6.14 13.78 -0.92
N HIS A 30 7.01 13.82 0.09
CA HIS A 30 8.03 14.85 0.25
C HIS A 30 9.42 14.25 0.10
N CYS A 31 10.29 14.89 -0.66
CA CYS A 31 11.68 14.49 -0.78
C CYS A 31 12.62 15.68 -0.61
N GLN A 32 13.63 15.51 0.23
CA GLN A 32 14.67 16.50 0.48
C GLN A 32 16.02 15.79 0.58
N ASP A 33 17.03 16.29 -0.13
CA ASP A 33 18.41 15.75 -0.11
C ASP A 33 18.53 14.23 -0.36
N GLY A 34 17.59 13.66 -1.14
CA GLY A 34 17.56 12.24 -1.51
C GLY A 34 16.74 11.34 -0.57
N GLU A 35 16.44 11.83 0.62
CA GLU A 35 15.49 11.23 1.55
C GLU A 35 14.07 11.53 1.11
N CYS A 36 13.19 10.54 1.21
CA CYS A 36 11.78 10.70 0.84
C CYS A 36 10.89 10.15 1.92
N PHE A 37 9.83 10.88 2.20
CA PHE A 37 8.81 10.54 3.17
C PHE A 37 7.47 10.47 2.47
N PHE A 38 6.78 9.35 2.62
CA PHE A 38 5.41 9.18 2.17
C PHE A 38 4.49 9.11 3.38
N ARG A 39 3.55 10.07 3.50
CA ARG A 39 2.62 10.20 4.63
C ARG A 39 3.35 10.13 6.00
N GLY A 40 4.49 10.82 6.11
CA GLY A 40 5.31 10.86 7.32
C GLY A 40 6.31 9.71 7.53
N TYR A 41 6.34 8.68 6.68
CA TYR A 41 7.27 7.54 6.82
C TYR A 41 8.34 7.53 5.75
N GLU A 42 9.59 7.22 6.14
CA GLU A 42 10.70 7.11 5.21
C GLU A 42 10.45 5.99 4.17
N VAL A 43 10.62 6.30 2.89
CA VAL A 43 10.53 5.36 1.77
C VAL A 43 11.83 5.34 0.96
N LYS A 44 12.51 4.19 0.98
CA LYS A 44 13.76 3.95 0.24
C LYS A 44 13.48 3.29 -1.11
N VAL A 45 14.30 3.64 -2.10
CA VAL A 45 14.19 3.05 -3.44
C VAL A 45 14.36 1.54 -3.36
N GLY A 46 13.39 0.79 -3.88
CA GLY A 46 13.44 -0.67 -3.93
C GLY A 46 13.22 -1.38 -2.59
N VAL A 47 12.90 -0.65 -1.51
CA VAL A 47 12.55 -1.22 -0.21
C VAL A 47 11.04 -1.07 -0.01
N PRO A 48 10.27 -2.18 -0.05
CA PRO A 48 8.85 -2.13 0.23
C PRO A 48 8.58 -1.75 1.69
N VAL A 49 7.57 -0.91 1.91
CA VAL A 49 7.04 -0.61 3.25
C VAL A 49 5.64 -1.20 3.33
N SER A 50 5.40 -2.10 4.29
CA SER A 50 4.07 -2.67 4.55
C SER A 50 3.44 -1.97 5.74
N MET A 51 2.17 -1.60 5.60
CA MET A 51 1.38 -0.87 6.58
C MET A 51 0.13 -1.68 6.96
N GLU A 52 -0.36 -1.46 8.18
CA GLU A 52 -1.65 -1.99 8.67
C GLU A 52 -2.77 -0.97 8.48
N LYS A 53 -2.48 0.32 8.70
CA LYS A 53 -3.43 1.42 8.60
C LYS A 53 -2.88 2.58 7.77
N PRO A 54 -3.47 2.85 6.59
CA PRO A 54 -4.30 1.93 5.81
C PRO A 54 -3.53 0.65 5.45
N CYS A 55 -4.24 -0.46 5.22
CA CYS A 55 -3.62 -1.74 4.90
C CYS A 55 -3.06 -1.73 3.47
N GLU A 56 -1.81 -1.33 3.37
CA GLU A 56 -1.16 -1.00 2.10
C GLU A 56 0.29 -1.50 2.06
N GLN A 57 0.81 -1.70 0.85
CA GLN A 57 2.23 -1.82 0.58
C GLN A 57 2.69 -0.71 -0.34
N TRP A 58 3.76 -0.03 0.06
CA TRP A 58 4.35 1.08 -0.67
C TRP A 58 5.67 0.65 -1.28
N ASN A 59 5.91 1.08 -2.51
CA ASN A 59 7.17 0.85 -3.21
C ASN A 59 7.61 2.14 -3.88
N ARG A 60 8.67 2.75 -3.36
CA ARG A 60 9.36 3.85 -4.05
C ARG A 60 10.18 3.25 -5.19
N ARG A 61 9.92 3.71 -6.40
CA ARG A 61 10.72 3.35 -7.57
C ARG A 61 11.69 4.48 -7.92
N LYS A 62 12.81 4.11 -8.53
CA LYS A 62 13.70 5.08 -9.15
C LYS A 62 12.97 5.62 -10.39
N SER A 63 12.65 6.90 -10.38
CA SER A 63 12.13 7.62 -11.54
C SER A 63 13.16 8.66 -11.97
N VAL A 64 13.18 8.95 -13.26
CA VAL A 64 14.15 9.87 -13.88
C VAL A 64 13.66 11.32 -13.81
N GLU A 65 12.35 11.54 -13.67
CA GLU A 65 11.74 12.87 -13.68
C GLU A 65 11.51 13.40 -12.26
N TYR A 66 10.75 12.65 -11.45
CA TYR A 66 10.40 13.02 -10.08
C TYR A 66 10.18 11.77 -9.22
N PRO A 67 10.40 11.82 -7.90
CA PRO A 67 10.12 10.71 -7.00
C PRO A 67 8.67 10.23 -7.10
N GLU A 68 8.48 8.91 -7.14
CA GLU A 68 7.18 8.26 -7.18
C GLU A 68 7.08 7.12 -6.17
N VAL A 69 5.89 6.98 -5.57
CA VAL A 69 5.53 5.87 -4.69
C VAL A 69 4.35 5.12 -5.29
N PHE A 70 4.52 3.82 -5.49
CA PHE A 70 3.46 2.92 -5.89
C PHE A 70 2.83 2.33 -4.64
N VAL A 71 1.52 2.53 -4.50
CA VAL A 71 0.74 2.06 -3.36
C VAL A 71 -0.16 0.94 -3.82
N LYS A 72 -0.05 -0.22 -3.17
CA LYS A 72 -1.00 -1.32 -3.29
C LYS A 72 -1.85 -1.39 -2.03
N GLY A 73 -3.16 -1.43 -2.13
CA GLY A 73 -4.05 -1.54 -0.97
C GLY A 73 -5.15 -2.55 -1.18
N CYS A 74 -5.75 -3.02 -0.07
CA CYS A 74 -6.90 -3.92 -0.12
C CYS A 74 -8.23 -3.16 -0.32
N ASP A 75 -8.30 -1.91 0.16
CA ASP A 75 -9.49 -1.07 0.05
C ASP A 75 -9.44 -0.18 -1.22
N MET A 76 -10.59 0.02 -1.87
CA MET A 76 -10.73 0.90 -3.05
C MET A 76 -10.60 2.40 -2.72
N LYS A 77 -10.56 2.76 -1.43
CA LYS A 77 -10.47 4.15 -1.01
C LYS A 77 -9.00 4.56 -0.89
N ILE A 78 -8.52 5.27 -1.89
CA ILE A 78 -7.24 5.97 -1.83
C ILE A 78 -7.35 7.04 -0.75
N VAL A 79 -6.64 6.87 0.37
CA VAL A 79 -6.65 7.86 1.46
C VAL A 79 -5.73 9.03 1.11
N SER A 80 -6.24 10.25 1.10
CA SER A 80 -5.38 11.45 0.99
C SER A 80 -4.62 11.65 2.30
N GLU A 81 -3.37 12.11 2.25
CA GLU A 81 -2.63 12.49 3.46
C GLU A 81 -3.40 13.50 4.32
N ARG A 82 -4.16 14.42 3.71
CA ARG A 82 -5.04 15.37 4.43
C ARG A 82 -6.11 14.71 5.31
N THR A 83 -6.36 13.42 5.12
CA THR A 83 -7.37 12.65 5.87
C THR A 83 -6.74 11.70 6.89
N LEU A 84 -5.42 11.55 6.89
CA LEU A 84 -4.69 10.73 7.84
C LEU A 84 -4.15 11.62 8.98
N PRO A 85 -4.22 11.18 10.24
CA PRO A 85 -3.50 11.87 11.31
C PRO A 85 -1.99 11.80 11.05
N ASP A 86 -1.24 12.81 11.54
CA ASP A 86 0.22 12.93 11.39
C ASP A 86 0.98 11.67 11.83
N TYR A 87 0.41 10.91 12.77
CA TYR A 87 0.92 9.63 13.22
C TYR A 87 -0.21 8.60 13.39
N ILE A 88 0.03 7.39 12.90
CA ILE A 88 -0.86 6.25 13.04
C ILE A 88 -0.05 5.08 13.58
N GLU A 89 -0.35 4.66 14.80
CA GLU A 89 0.26 3.46 15.37
C GLU A 89 -0.04 2.23 14.51
N GLN A 90 1.01 1.53 14.11
CA GLN A 90 0.93 0.34 13.25
C GLN A 90 1.09 -0.93 14.08
N ASP A 91 0.17 -1.88 13.92
CA ASP A 91 0.38 -3.24 14.41
C ASP A 91 1.33 -4.01 13.47
N LYS A 92 2.59 -4.14 13.89
CA LYS A 92 3.63 -4.87 13.15
C LYS A 92 3.31 -6.34 12.94
N SER A 93 2.41 -6.91 13.74
CA SER A 93 1.97 -8.30 13.59
C SER A 93 0.90 -8.49 12.51
N ASN A 94 0.33 -7.39 12.00
CA ASN A 94 -0.81 -7.40 11.07
C ASN A 94 -0.62 -6.47 9.86
N LEU A 95 0.61 -6.34 9.33
CA LEU A 95 0.89 -5.53 8.14
C LEU A 95 0.38 -6.17 6.85
N TRP A 96 0.27 -5.38 5.77
CA TRP A 96 -0.06 -5.89 4.44
C TRP A 96 0.85 -7.05 4.02
N PRO A 97 0.32 -8.15 3.42
CA PRO A 97 -1.08 -8.35 3.03
C PRO A 97 -1.97 -8.97 4.13
N LYS A 98 -1.46 -9.21 5.34
CA LYS A 98 -2.21 -9.92 6.39
C LYS A 98 -3.48 -9.18 6.83
N CYS A 99 -3.43 -7.85 6.89
CA CYS A 99 -4.59 -7.01 7.18
C CYS A 99 -5.61 -6.90 6.02
N CYS A 100 -5.39 -7.51 4.86
CA CYS A 100 -6.38 -7.55 3.78
C CYS A 100 -7.58 -8.46 4.09
N LYS A 101 -7.48 -9.28 5.13
CA LYS A 101 -8.55 -10.17 5.57
C LYS A 101 -9.65 -9.34 6.26
N LYS A 102 -10.65 -8.96 5.47
CA LYS A 102 -11.98 -8.58 5.97
C LYS A 102 -12.95 -9.73 5.72
#